data_AF-A0AB37M2C3-F1
#
_entry.id   AF-A0AB37M2C3-F1
#
_cell.length_a   1.000
_cell.length_b   1.000
_cell.length_c   1.000
_cell.angle_alpha   90.00
_cell.angle_beta   90.00
_cell.angle_gamma   90.00
#
_symmetry.space_group_name_H-M   'P 1'
#
loop_
_entity.id
_entity.type
_entity.pdbx_description
1 polymer ?
#
loop_
_entity_poly.entity_id
_entity_poly.type
_entity_poly.pdbx_seq_one_letter_code
_entity_poly.pdbx_strand_id
1 'polypeptide(L)'
;MKIINPDTLQRYLYDLEGAYYYKDGRKYAQSVHGGSHSRLDKAREQAQLQPTPVEKVVDLIVMFLGRVGIKTEPLEIPSSRIRDIDYRTIAAKYQLKDARDLVWIKIASNDAVGVVATSADINLQLPSHPADYSKRGSNGWVYNTAGIIVHKLGLSWLPFVIVFPLPHIPEGYTRHDIEHAVGNYLIEKHVPILDYYSHCY
;
A
#
# COMPACT_ATOMS: atom_id res chain seq x y z
N MET A 1 -24.96 11.43 -15.96
CA MET A 1 -23.72 11.98 -15.39
C MET A 1 -23.77 11.68 -13.90
N LYS A 2 -22.99 10.72 -13.38
CA LYS A 2 -22.96 10.46 -11.92
C LYS A 2 -22.12 11.56 -11.31
N ILE A 3 -22.74 12.35 -10.43
CA ILE A 3 -22.10 13.38 -9.63
C ILE A 3 -21.01 12.66 -8.83
N ILE A 4 -19.75 12.95 -9.15
CA ILE A 4 -18.59 12.60 -8.33
C ILE A 4 -18.87 13.27 -6.98
N ASN A 5 -18.70 12.57 -5.86
CA ASN A 5 -18.75 13.22 -4.56
C ASN A 5 -17.31 13.35 -4.02
N PRO A 6 -16.61 14.48 -4.28
CA PRO A 6 -15.29 14.77 -3.72
C PRO A 6 -15.22 14.58 -2.21
N ASP A 7 -16.34 14.77 -1.50
CA ASP A 7 -16.43 14.54 -0.05
C ASP A 7 -16.10 13.09 0.34
N THR A 8 -16.30 12.14 -0.58
CA THR A 8 -15.99 10.72 -0.35
C THR A 8 -14.48 10.50 -0.24
N LEU A 9 -13.68 11.16 -1.08
CA LEU A 9 -12.22 11.02 -1.03
C LEU A 9 -11.67 11.81 0.16
N GLN A 10 -12.07 13.08 0.30
CA GLN A 10 -11.59 13.97 1.36
C GLN A 10 -11.81 13.40 2.77
N ARG A 11 -12.91 12.67 2.99
CA ARG A 11 -13.19 11.97 4.26
C ARG A 11 -12.09 11.01 4.70
N TYR A 12 -11.33 10.44 3.77
CA TYR A 12 -10.28 9.46 4.07
C TYR A 12 -8.86 10.04 4.00
N LEU A 13 -8.71 11.36 3.79
CA LEU A 13 -7.42 12.04 3.84
C LEU A 13 -7.11 12.57 5.26
N TYR A 14 -7.02 11.65 6.21
CA TYR A 14 -6.65 11.96 7.60
C TYR A 14 -5.40 11.20 8.04
N ASP A 15 -4.58 11.86 8.86
CA ASP A 15 -3.41 11.24 9.47
C ASP A 15 -3.85 10.15 10.47
N LEU A 16 -3.22 8.99 10.40
CA LEU A 16 -3.38 7.97 11.42
C LEU A 16 -2.56 8.33 12.66
N GLU A 17 -3.17 8.16 13.84
CA GLU A 17 -2.44 8.26 15.11
C GLU A 17 -1.27 7.28 15.11
N GLY A 18 -0.08 7.77 15.48
CA GLY A 18 1.14 6.96 15.49
C GLY A 18 1.84 6.82 14.13
N ALA A 19 1.31 7.34 13.02
CA ALA A 19 2.03 7.37 11.74
C ALA A 19 3.25 8.31 11.77
N TYR A 20 3.18 9.37 12.56
CA TYR A 20 4.22 10.40 12.61
C TYR A 20 4.67 10.69 14.03
N TYR A 21 5.89 11.21 14.14
CA TYR A 21 6.38 11.84 15.36
C TYR A 21 6.93 13.23 15.03
N TYR A 22 7.01 14.08 16.05
CA TYR A 22 7.51 15.44 15.92
C TYR A 22 8.83 15.56 16.68
N LYS A 23 9.84 16.13 16.03
CA LYS A 23 11.13 16.45 16.64
C LYS A 23 11.59 17.80 16.11
N ASP A 24 11.98 18.71 16.99
CA ASP A 24 12.47 20.05 16.64
C ASP A 24 11.51 20.82 15.71
N GLY A 25 10.20 20.69 15.95
CA GLY A 25 9.14 21.32 15.14
C GLY A 25 8.91 20.70 13.76
N ARG A 26 9.62 19.61 13.42
CA ARG A 26 9.47 18.90 12.14
C ARG A 26 8.71 17.59 12.31
N LYS A 27 7.82 17.30 11.36
CA LYS A 27 7.04 16.06 11.27
C LYS A 27 7.89 15.00 10.57
N TYR A 28 8.00 13.82 11.16
CA TYR A 28 8.76 12.68 10.63
C TYR A 28 7.89 11.43 10.58
N ALA A 29 8.03 10.65 9.50
CA ALA A 29 7.42 9.34 9.35
C ALA A 29 8.01 8.34 10.35
N GLN A 30 7.18 7.48 10.94
CA GLN A 30 7.68 6.33 11.69
C GLN A 30 8.40 5.36 10.75
N SER A 31 9.45 4.73 11.25
CA SER A 31 10.26 3.76 10.51
C SER A 31 10.44 2.49 11.32
N VAL A 32 10.65 1.35 10.66
CA VAL A 32 11.12 0.13 11.34
C VAL A 32 12.64 0.12 11.53
N HIS A 33 13.33 1.07 10.88
CA HIS A 33 14.76 1.26 11.03
C HIS A 33 15.05 2.16 12.25
N GLY A 34 16.10 1.85 13.01
CA GLY A 34 16.56 2.70 14.12
C GLY A 34 15.86 2.49 15.47
N GLY A 35 15.23 1.33 15.69
CA GLY A 35 14.71 0.95 17.01
C GLY A 35 13.32 1.49 17.36
N SER A 36 12.61 2.12 16.42
CA SER A 36 11.18 2.42 16.63
C SER A 36 10.36 1.14 16.48
N HIS A 37 9.71 0.74 17.58
CA HIS A 37 8.93 -0.49 17.66
C HIS A 37 7.45 -0.30 17.30
N SER A 38 6.96 0.94 17.23
CA SER A 38 5.54 1.24 17.04
C SER A 38 4.91 0.60 15.79
N ARG A 39 5.59 0.65 14.63
CA ARG A 39 5.10 -0.02 13.40
C ARG A 39 5.08 -1.54 13.54
N LEU A 40 6.06 -2.10 14.25
CA LEU A 40 6.15 -3.55 14.47
C LEU A 40 5.11 -4.04 15.47
N ASP A 41 4.87 -3.29 16.54
CA ASP A 41 3.85 -3.58 17.53
C ASP A 41 2.47 -3.52 16.87
N LYS A 42 2.22 -2.48 16.06
CA LYS A 42 0.99 -2.39 15.26
C LYS A 42 0.84 -3.55 14.29
N ALA A 43 1.92 -3.96 13.62
CA ALA A 43 1.89 -5.11 12.73
C ALA A 43 1.53 -6.41 13.46
N ARG A 44 2.00 -6.61 14.71
CA ARG A 44 1.63 -7.76 15.54
C ARG A 44 0.14 -7.73 15.91
N GLU A 45 -0.40 -6.56 16.27
CA GLU A 45 -1.85 -6.41 16.50
C GLU A 45 -2.65 -6.78 15.25
N GLN A 46 -2.25 -6.27 14.08
CA GLN A 46 -2.94 -6.52 12.81
C GLN A 46 -2.86 -8.00 12.39
N ALA A 47 -1.74 -8.67 12.67
CA ALA A 47 -1.57 -10.10 12.39
C ALA A 47 -2.46 -11.01 13.25
N GLN A 48 -3.00 -10.52 14.37
CA GLN A 48 -3.92 -11.26 15.24
C GLN A 48 -5.38 -11.13 14.81
N LEU A 49 -5.69 -10.20 13.91
CA LEU A 49 -7.05 -10.03 13.39
C LEU A 49 -7.39 -11.12 12.37
N GLN A 50 -8.66 -11.46 12.25
CA GLN A 50 -9.13 -12.37 11.21
C GLN A 50 -8.91 -11.73 9.83
N PRO A 51 -8.18 -12.39 8.91
CA PRO A 51 -7.95 -11.86 7.57
C PRO A 51 -9.27 -11.75 6.81
N THR A 52 -9.38 -10.71 5.98
CA THR A 52 -10.47 -10.56 5.02
C THR A 52 -10.07 -11.28 3.74
N PRO A 53 -10.95 -12.13 3.14
CA PRO A 53 -10.65 -12.79 1.88
C PRO A 53 -10.16 -11.81 0.81
N VAL A 54 -9.13 -12.21 0.06
CA VAL A 54 -8.44 -11.32 -0.89
C VAL A 54 -9.41 -10.73 -1.91
N GLU A 55 -10.35 -11.53 -2.40
CA GLU A 55 -11.37 -11.11 -3.37
C GLU A 55 -12.25 -10.00 -2.79
N LYS A 56 -12.61 -10.12 -1.51
CA LYS A 56 -13.38 -9.09 -0.81
C LYS A 56 -12.58 -7.82 -0.59
N VAL A 57 -11.27 -7.90 -0.35
CA VAL A 57 -10.38 -6.73 -0.30
C VAL A 57 -10.36 -6.03 -1.67
N VAL A 58 -10.22 -6.79 -2.75
CA VAL A 58 -10.25 -6.26 -4.12
C VAL A 58 -11.58 -5.55 -4.41
N ASP A 59 -12.71 -6.19 -4.08
CA ASP A 59 -14.04 -5.61 -4.26
C ASP A 59 -14.22 -4.30 -3.50
N LEU A 60 -13.69 -4.23 -2.26
CA LEU A 60 -13.73 -3.01 -1.46
C LEU A 60 -12.96 -1.87 -2.13
N ILE A 61 -11.76 -2.14 -2.66
CA ILE A 61 -10.94 -1.14 -3.35
C ILE A 61 -11.63 -0.68 -4.64
N VAL A 62 -12.10 -1.62 -5.48
CA VAL A 62 -12.81 -1.29 -6.73
C VAL A 62 -14.07 -0.48 -6.45
N MET A 63 -14.85 -0.86 -5.43
CA MET A 63 -16.04 -0.12 -5.00
C MET A 63 -15.68 1.30 -4.56
N PHE A 64 -14.64 1.46 -3.75
CA PHE A 64 -14.18 2.77 -3.28
C PHE A 64 -13.73 3.66 -4.44
N LEU A 65 -12.86 3.14 -5.30
CA LEU A 65 -12.38 3.84 -6.50
C LEU A 65 -13.54 4.27 -7.40
N GLY A 66 -14.52 3.39 -7.60
CA GLY A 66 -15.74 3.69 -8.36
C GLY A 66 -16.57 4.82 -7.75
N ARG A 67 -16.62 4.95 -6.42
CA ARG A 67 -17.32 6.06 -5.71
C ARG A 67 -16.61 7.40 -5.86
N VAL A 68 -15.27 7.40 -5.94
CA VAL A 68 -14.48 8.62 -6.19
C VAL A 68 -14.35 8.96 -7.68
N GLY A 69 -14.99 8.17 -8.56
CA GLY A 69 -15.04 8.42 -10.00
C GLY A 69 -13.97 7.71 -10.82
N ILE A 70 -13.12 6.88 -10.20
CA ILE A 70 -12.07 6.11 -10.86
C ILE A 70 -12.62 4.73 -11.20
N LYS A 71 -12.79 4.45 -12.50
CA LYS A 71 -13.16 3.11 -12.98
C LYS A 71 -11.89 2.33 -13.29
N THR A 72 -11.59 1.33 -12.46
CA THR A 72 -10.43 0.46 -12.63
C THR A 72 -10.85 -0.98 -12.87
N GLU A 73 -10.01 -1.73 -13.57
CA GLU A 73 -10.03 -3.18 -13.61
C GLU A 73 -8.76 -3.66 -12.89
N PRO A 74 -8.87 -4.43 -11.79
CA PRO A 74 -7.71 -4.91 -11.06
C PRO A 74 -6.90 -5.91 -11.91
N LEU A 75 -5.58 -5.81 -11.80
CA LEU A 75 -4.62 -6.70 -12.45
C LEU A 75 -3.92 -7.53 -11.40
N GLU A 76 -4.07 -8.85 -11.47
CA GLU A 76 -3.21 -9.77 -10.74
C GLU A 76 -1.93 -10.02 -11.53
N ILE A 77 -0.79 -9.63 -10.97
CA ILE A 77 0.52 -9.82 -11.59
C ILE A 77 1.29 -10.87 -10.79
N PRO A 78 1.67 -12.00 -11.40
CA PRO A 78 2.50 -13.01 -10.75
C PRO A 78 3.83 -12.41 -10.29
N SER A 79 4.27 -12.82 -9.10
CA SER A 79 5.53 -12.37 -8.49
C SER A 79 6.74 -12.57 -9.40
N SER A 80 6.75 -13.65 -10.20
CA SER A 80 7.79 -13.96 -11.18
C SER A 80 7.93 -12.93 -12.30
N ARG A 81 6.89 -12.11 -12.55
CA ARG A 81 6.84 -11.13 -13.64
C ARG A 81 7.01 -9.68 -13.18
N ILE A 82 7.21 -9.42 -11.89
CA ILE A 82 7.28 -8.05 -11.35
C ILE A 82 8.41 -7.22 -11.98
N ARG A 83 9.56 -7.85 -12.29
CA ARG A 83 10.68 -7.16 -12.95
C ARG A 83 10.41 -6.81 -14.42
N ASP A 84 9.45 -7.48 -15.03
CA ASP A 84 9.12 -7.37 -16.45
C ASP A 84 7.82 -6.59 -16.66
N ILE A 85 7.30 -5.91 -15.62
CA ILE A 85 6.11 -5.08 -15.75
C ILE A 85 6.42 -3.92 -16.70
N ASP A 86 5.74 -3.91 -17.84
CA ASP A 86 5.74 -2.75 -18.73
C ASP A 86 4.64 -1.77 -18.31
N TYR A 87 5.00 -0.87 -17.39
CA TYR A 87 4.10 0.16 -16.89
C TYR A 87 3.60 1.09 -18.00
N ARG A 88 4.32 1.27 -19.11
CA ARG A 88 3.85 2.09 -20.24
C ARG A 88 2.74 1.39 -21.00
N THR A 89 2.84 0.07 -21.16
CA THR A 89 1.77 -0.74 -21.76
C THR A 89 0.51 -0.71 -20.89
N ILE A 90 0.66 -0.82 -19.56
CA ILE A 90 -0.46 -0.64 -18.62
C ILE A 90 -1.05 0.77 -18.77
N ALA A 91 -0.21 1.81 -18.79
CA ALA A 91 -0.64 3.19 -18.94
C ALA A 91 -1.44 3.42 -20.24
N ALA A 92 -0.97 2.89 -21.37
CA ALA A 92 -1.66 3.00 -22.63
C ALA A 92 -3.01 2.26 -22.62
N LYS A 93 -3.04 1.02 -22.11
CA LYS A 93 -4.28 0.21 -22.01
C LYS A 93 -5.34 0.91 -21.17
N TYR A 94 -4.95 1.47 -20.03
CA TYR A 94 -5.85 2.08 -19.06
C TYR A 94 -5.97 3.60 -19.20
N GLN A 95 -5.34 4.21 -20.20
CA GLN A 95 -5.37 5.66 -20.44
C GLN A 95 -4.92 6.48 -19.21
N LEU A 96 -3.84 6.03 -18.57
CA LEU A 96 -3.23 6.73 -17.44
C LEU A 96 -2.50 7.98 -17.91
N LYS A 97 -2.60 9.08 -17.14
CA LYS A 97 -1.87 10.32 -17.42
C LYS A 97 -0.37 10.16 -17.17
N ASP A 98 -0.04 9.39 -16.14
CA ASP A 98 1.32 8.99 -15.78
C ASP A 98 1.35 7.47 -15.59
N ALA A 99 2.41 6.80 -16.06
CA ALA A 99 2.55 5.35 -15.90
C ALA A 99 2.66 4.89 -14.44
N ARG A 100 2.88 5.84 -13.52
CA ARG A 100 2.88 5.67 -12.06
C ARG A 100 1.51 5.84 -11.42
N ASP A 101 0.46 6.19 -12.17
CA ASP A 101 -0.90 6.34 -11.64
C ASP A 101 -1.53 4.97 -11.35
N LEU A 102 -1.00 4.32 -10.33
CA LEU A 102 -1.29 2.96 -9.91
C LEU A 102 -1.40 2.95 -8.39
N VAL A 103 -2.40 2.27 -7.85
CA VAL A 103 -2.35 1.77 -6.47
C VAL A 103 -2.19 0.26 -6.53
N TRP A 104 -1.49 -0.33 -5.58
CA TRP A 104 -1.31 -1.78 -5.53
C TRP A 104 -1.24 -2.28 -4.09
N ILE A 105 -1.62 -3.54 -3.91
CA ILE A 105 -1.54 -4.24 -2.62
C ILE A 105 -0.73 -5.52 -2.77
N LYS A 106 -0.01 -5.90 -1.70
CA LYS A 106 0.55 -7.24 -1.55
C LYS A 106 -0.11 -7.95 -0.40
N ILE A 107 -0.29 -9.26 -0.54
CA ILE A 107 -0.92 -10.11 0.46
C ILE A 107 0.17 -10.96 1.11
N ALA A 108 0.15 -11.03 2.43
CA ALA A 108 1.05 -11.90 3.19
C ALA A 108 0.47 -13.32 3.30
N SER A 109 1.30 -14.30 3.67
CA SER A 109 0.93 -15.72 3.75
C SER A 109 -0.12 -16.07 4.80
N ASN A 110 -0.56 -15.10 5.62
CA ASN A 110 -1.69 -15.21 6.53
C ASN A 110 -2.96 -14.51 6.00
N ASP A 111 -3.01 -14.25 4.69
CA ASP A 111 -4.10 -13.57 3.96
C ASP A 111 -4.38 -12.11 4.36
N ALA A 112 -3.57 -11.53 5.25
CA ALA A 112 -3.64 -10.10 5.55
C ALA A 112 -3.06 -9.25 4.41
N VAL A 113 -3.56 -8.03 4.24
CA VAL A 113 -2.90 -7.05 3.37
C VAL A 113 -1.57 -6.70 4.02
N GLY A 114 -0.46 -7.01 3.37
CA GLY A 114 0.84 -6.68 3.92
C GLY A 114 1.20 -5.21 3.73
N VAL A 115 0.74 -4.59 2.64
CA VAL A 115 1.02 -3.20 2.29
C VAL A 115 -0.01 -2.68 1.29
N VAL A 116 -0.39 -1.41 1.43
CA VAL A 116 -1.06 -0.59 0.40
C VAL A 116 -0.06 0.45 -0.07
N ALA A 117 0.18 0.52 -1.37
CA ALA A 117 1.18 1.40 -1.95
C ALA A 117 0.76 1.97 -3.31
N THR A 118 1.50 2.97 -3.82
CA THR A 118 1.30 3.58 -5.14
C THR A 118 2.53 3.47 -6.04
N SER A 119 2.45 3.99 -7.27
CA SER A 119 3.58 4.13 -8.21
C SER A 119 4.07 2.85 -8.91
N ALA A 120 5.08 3.03 -9.77
CA ALA A 120 5.69 2.02 -10.63
C ALA A 120 6.98 1.42 -10.03
N ASP A 121 6.98 1.14 -8.73
CA ASP A 121 8.13 0.65 -7.96
C ASP A 121 7.82 -0.62 -7.15
N ILE A 122 6.88 -1.43 -7.64
CA ILE A 122 6.50 -2.71 -7.05
C ILE A 122 7.75 -3.59 -6.88
N ASN A 123 8.03 -3.98 -5.64
CA ASN A 123 9.16 -4.85 -5.31
C ASN A 123 8.81 -5.89 -4.24
N LEU A 124 9.40 -7.08 -4.30
CA LEU A 124 9.17 -8.19 -3.35
C LEU A 124 10.30 -8.34 -2.33
N GLN A 125 10.83 -7.21 -1.86
CA GLN A 125 11.89 -7.26 -0.87
C GLN A 125 11.39 -8.01 0.37
N LEU A 126 12.13 -9.05 0.75
CA LEU A 126 11.92 -9.83 1.96
C LEU A 126 13.31 -10.18 2.50
N PRO A 127 13.69 -9.73 3.70
CA PRO A 127 14.95 -10.13 4.32
C PRO A 127 15.06 -11.64 4.48
N SER A 128 16.29 -12.18 4.53
CA SER A 128 16.55 -13.58 4.87
C SER A 128 16.84 -13.80 6.35
N HIS A 129 17.28 -12.75 7.06
CA HIS A 129 17.66 -12.83 8.45
C HIS A 129 17.45 -11.46 9.14
N PRO A 130 17.14 -11.39 10.45
CA PRO A 130 16.97 -10.10 11.15
C PRO A 130 18.19 -9.16 11.07
N ALA A 131 19.39 -9.71 10.93
CA ALA A 131 20.62 -8.93 10.73
C ALA A 131 20.61 -8.11 9.42
N ASP A 132 19.80 -8.51 8.43
CA ASP A 132 19.68 -7.80 7.16
C ASP A 132 18.77 -6.56 7.23
N TYR A 133 18.00 -6.38 8.32
CA TYR A 133 17.05 -5.26 8.42
C TYR A 133 17.72 -3.91 8.28
N SER A 134 18.94 -3.76 8.81
CA SER A 134 19.73 -2.53 8.69
C SER A 134 20.79 -2.60 7.58
N LYS A 135 20.63 -3.50 6.60
CA LYS A 135 21.54 -3.58 5.47
C LYS A 135 21.40 -2.34 4.58
N ARG A 136 22.51 -1.66 4.32
CA ARG A 136 22.61 -0.48 3.44
C ARG A 136 23.15 -0.89 2.07
N GLY A 137 22.54 -0.38 1.02
CA GLY A 137 23.05 -0.38 -0.36
C GLY A 137 23.47 1.02 -0.78
N SER A 138 23.83 1.19 -2.05
CA SER A 138 24.25 2.48 -2.63
C SER A 138 23.17 3.57 -2.52
N ASN A 139 21.89 3.19 -2.52
CA ASN A 139 20.75 4.11 -2.54
C ASN A 139 19.94 4.11 -1.23
N GLY A 140 20.53 3.68 -0.11
CA GLY A 140 19.86 3.65 1.20
C GLY A 140 19.64 2.24 1.75
N TRP A 141 18.50 1.99 2.39
CA TRP A 141 18.19 0.66 2.95
C TRP A 141 17.91 -0.34 1.82
N VAL A 142 18.43 -1.55 1.94
CA VAL A 142 18.20 -2.63 0.95
C VAL A 142 16.77 -3.16 1.02
N TYR A 143 16.20 -3.21 2.23
CA TYR A 143 14.87 -3.76 2.48
C TYR A 143 13.92 -2.67 2.96
N ASN A 144 12.74 -2.64 2.34
CA ASN A 144 11.65 -1.76 2.73
C ASN A 144 10.97 -2.21 4.02
N THR A 145 10.15 -1.31 4.58
CA THR A 145 9.43 -1.52 5.83
C THR A 145 8.50 -2.73 5.79
N ALA A 146 7.68 -2.86 4.74
CA ALA A 146 6.73 -3.94 4.60
C ALA A 146 7.39 -5.33 4.59
N GLY A 147 8.51 -5.48 3.86
CA GLY A 147 9.30 -6.72 3.82
C GLY A 147 9.90 -7.07 5.18
N ILE A 148 10.43 -6.08 5.90
CA ILE A 148 10.92 -6.28 7.27
C ILE A 148 9.79 -6.71 8.21
N ILE A 149 8.63 -6.08 8.13
CA ILE A 149 7.45 -6.43 8.93
C ILE A 149 7.03 -7.88 8.68
N VAL A 150 6.80 -8.25 7.42
CA VAL A 150 6.38 -9.59 7.03
C VAL A 150 7.38 -10.64 7.51
N HIS A 151 8.68 -10.43 7.27
CA HIS A 151 9.71 -11.33 7.77
C HIS A 151 9.74 -11.41 9.30
N LYS A 152 9.58 -10.29 10.01
CA LYS A 152 9.60 -10.26 11.48
C LYS A 152 8.41 -10.97 12.12
N LEU A 153 7.29 -11.07 11.40
CA LEU A 153 6.12 -11.86 11.80
C LEU A 153 6.26 -13.34 11.43
N GLY A 154 7.36 -13.76 10.79
CA GLY A 154 7.55 -15.13 10.31
C GLY A 154 6.70 -15.48 9.09
N LEU A 155 6.26 -14.48 8.33
CA LEU A 155 5.39 -14.62 7.18
C LEU A 155 6.18 -14.49 5.86
N SER A 156 5.53 -14.82 4.75
CA SER A 156 6.03 -14.61 3.40
C SER A 156 5.01 -13.87 2.54
N TRP A 157 5.37 -13.51 1.31
CA TRP A 157 4.44 -12.93 0.33
C TRP A 157 3.68 -14.03 -0.41
N LEU A 158 2.37 -13.84 -0.65
CA LEU A 158 1.68 -14.63 -1.67
C LEU A 158 2.27 -14.38 -3.07
N PRO A 159 2.17 -15.33 -4.01
CA PRO A 159 2.93 -15.31 -5.26
C PRO A 159 2.38 -14.34 -6.32
N PHE A 160 1.72 -13.26 -5.90
CA PHE A 160 1.16 -12.24 -6.78
C PHE A 160 1.06 -10.87 -6.08
N VAL A 161 0.91 -9.82 -6.89
CA VAL A 161 0.54 -8.47 -6.47
C VAL A 161 -0.75 -8.10 -7.20
N ILE A 162 -1.63 -7.32 -6.55
CA ILE A 162 -2.83 -6.81 -7.19
C ILE A 162 -2.64 -5.32 -7.45
N VAL A 163 -2.77 -4.92 -8.71
CA VAL A 163 -2.55 -3.55 -9.18
C VAL A 163 -3.86 -2.97 -9.68
N PHE A 164 -4.13 -1.72 -9.30
CA PHE A 164 -5.30 -0.94 -9.64
C PHE A 164 -4.86 0.29 -10.45
N PRO A 165 -4.98 0.25 -11.78
CA PRO A 165 -4.80 1.43 -12.62
C PRO A 165 -5.72 2.58 -12.21
N LEU A 166 -5.20 3.81 -12.18
CA LEU A 166 -5.95 5.00 -11.77
C LEU A 166 -6.19 5.97 -12.94
N PRO A 167 -7.07 5.63 -13.90
CA PRO A 167 -7.44 6.59 -14.94
C PRO A 167 -8.23 7.75 -14.34
N HIS A 168 -8.02 8.95 -14.89
CA HIS A 168 -8.81 10.14 -14.57
C HIS A 168 -8.88 10.44 -13.06
N ILE A 169 -7.73 10.41 -12.37
CA ILE A 169 -7.65 10.87 -10.96
C ILE A 169 -8.35 12.24 -10.86
N PRO A 170 -9.28 12.42 -9.89
CA PRO A 170 -10.04 13.66 -9.77
C PRO A 170 -9.14 14.90 -9.64
N GLU A 171 -9.57 16.01 -10.24
CA GLU A 171 -8.82 17.26 -10.22
C GLU A 171 -8.58 17.74 -8.77
N GLY A 172 -7.37 18.24 -8.51
CA GLY A 172 -6.93 18.64 -7.17
C GLY A 172 -6.36 17.50 -6.32
N TYR A 173 -6.46 16.25 -6.77
CA TYR A 173 -5.91 15.08 -6.08
C TYR A 173 -4.77 14.43 -6.86
N THR A 174 -3.95 13.70 -6.12
CA THR A 174 -2.80 12.95 -6.62
C THR A 174 -2.99 11.46 -6.37
N ARG A 175 -2.15 10.62 -6.98
CA ARG A 175 -2.11 9.17 -6.69
C ARG A 175 -1.79 8.85 -5.23
N HIS A 176 -1.06 9.74 -4.53
CA HIS A 176 -0.78 9.60 -3.10
C HIS A 176 -2.04 9.87 -2.27
N ASP A 177 -2.87 10.83 -2.66
CA ASP A 177 -4.18 11.03 -2.02
C ASP A 177 -5.08 9.80 -2.22
N ILE A 178 -5.05 9.17 -3.40
CA ILE A 178 -5.80 7.94 -3.66
C ILE A 178 -5.28 6.78 -2.81
N GLU A 179 -3.97 6.58 -2.74
CA GLU A 179 -3.31 5.59 -1.87
C GLU A 179 -3.71 5.78 -0.41
N HIS A 180 -3.59 7.01 0.10
CA HIS A 180 -3.94 7.37 1.47
C HIS A 180 -5.40 7.07 1.75
N ALA A 181 -6.29 7.52 0.87
CA ALA A 181 -7.72 7.29 1.01
C ALA A 181 -8.09 5.81 0.95
N VAL A 182 -7.47 5.03 0.05
CA VAL A 182 -7.68 3.57 -0.07
C VAL A 182 -7.27 2.87 1.21
N GLY A 183 -6.08 3.13 1.74
CA GLY A 183 -5.61 2.47 2.96
C GLY A 183 -6.47 2.81 4.17
N ASN A 184 -6.86 4.09 4.33
CA ASN A 184 -7.77 4.51 5.40
C ASN A 184 -9.18 3.92 5.24
N TYR A 185 -9.68 3.82 4.02
CA TYR A 185 -10.95 3.14 3.75
C TYR A 185 -10.91 1.67 4.16
N LEU A 186 -9.84 0.94 3.81
CA LEU A 186 -9.66 -0.46 4.20
C LEU A 186 -9.62 -0.64 5.72
N ILE A 187 -8.95 0.26 6.43
CA ILE A 187 -8.93 0.29 7.91
C ILE A 187 -10.35 0.48 8.47
N GLU A 188 -11.13 1.42 7.92
CA GLU A 188 -12.53 1.63 8.35
C GLU A 188 -13.40 0.39 8.08
N LYS A 189 -13.06 -0.41 7.06
CA LYS A 189 -13.72 -1.70 6.76
C LYS A 189 -13.13 -2.88 7.53
N HIS A 190 -12.30 -2.61 8.53
CA HIS A 190 -11.67 -3.61 9.40
C HIS A 190 -10.82 -4.64 8.64
N VAL A 191 -10.26 -4.26 7.49
CA VAL A 191 -9.31 -5.10 6.76
C VAL A 191 -7.95 -5.02 7.48
N PRO A 192 -7.35 -6.14 7.89
CA PRO A 192 -6.04 -6.12 8.53
C PRO A 192 -4.94 -5.69 7.55
N ILE A 193 -4.14 -4.69 7.94
CA ILE A 193 -2.99 -4.20 7.16
C ILE A 193 -1.72 -4.33 8.01
N LEU A 194 -0.76 -5.18 7.62
CA LEU A 194 0.45 -5.44 8.41
C LEU A 194 1.37 -4.21 8.46
N ASP A 195 1.71 -3.62 7.32
CA ASP A 195 2.33 -2.30 7.28
C ASP A 195 1.28 -1.20 7.37
N TYR A 196 0.65 -1.11 8.55
CA TYR A 196 -0.55 -0.31 8.82
C TYR A 196 -0.50 1.17 8.39
N TYR A 197 0.70 1.74 8.30
CA TYR A 197 0.91 3.15 7.95
C TYR A 197 1.47 3.34 6.54
N SER A 198 1.57 2.28 5.71
CA SER A 198 2.26 2.35 4.43
C SER A 198 1.73 3.41 3.48
N HIS A 199 0.42 3.67 3.54
CA HIS A 199 -0.31 4.63 2.70
C HIS A 199 -0.33 6.06 3.26
N CYS A 200 0.43 6.36 4.32
CA CYS A 200 0.42 7.68 4.96
C CYS A 200 1.55 8.61 4.49
N TYR A 201 2.50 8.19 3.64
CA TYR A 201 3.74 8.93 3.41
C TYR A 201 3.98 9.35 1.97
#